data_AF-A0A285IUX6-F1
#
_entry.id   AF-A0A285IUX6-F1
#
_cell.length_a   1.000
_cell.length_b   1.000
_cell.length_c   1.000
_cell.angle_alpha   90.00
_cell.angle_beta   90.00
_cell.angle_gamma   90.00
#
_symmetry.space_group_name_H-M   'P 1'
#
loop_
_entity.id
_entity.type
_entity.pdbx_description
1 polymer ?
#
loop_
_entity_poly.entity_id
_entity_poly.type
_entity_poly.pdbx_seq_one_letter_code
_entity_poly.pdbx_strand_id
1 'polypeptide(L)'
;MIPAVPGQDAEPFHDILDGYFTLKESVRQLMARHQLSWAWLMLSHAPVMEIAGLAPDAPVPLHLRDTTYAGLIDAMTLTVVASGEGESHEAHLVGAGDWRWLDARAETSLPADIRLAEPAYLTGFGLSAKPNAKRITAEEVLADVPHLLSEASGFRPFSA
;
A
#
# COMPACT_ATOMS: atom_id res chain seq x y z
N MET A 1 24.45 -14.67 -20.28
CA MET A 1 23.41 -14.22 -19.34
C MET A 1 23.60 -15.04 -18.08
N ILE A 2 23.94 -14.43 -16.95
CA ILE A 2 24.05 -15.13 -15.67
C ILE A 2 22.61 -15.34 -15.18
N PRO A 3 22.19 -16.56 -14.81
CA PRO A 3 20.85 -16.76 -14.25
C PRO A 3 20.76 -16.02 -12.91
N ALA A 4 19.76 -15.15 -12.78
CA ALA A 4 19.47 -14.44 -11.54
C ALA A 4 19.25 -15.46 -10.41
N VAL A 5 20.00 -15.31 -9.32
CA VAL A 5 19.79 -16.11 -8.11
C VAL A 5 18.57 -15.52 -7.40
N PRO A 6 17.60 -16.34 -6.92
CA PRO A 6 16.48 -15.86 -6.12
C PRO A 6 16.96 -14.95 -4.98
N GLY A 7 16.34 -13.78 -4.83
CA GLY A 7 16.73 -12.78 -3.83
C GLY A 7 17.83 -11.80 -4.24
N GLN A 8 18.36 -11.86 -5.46
CA GLN A 8 19.33 -10.87 -5.95
C GLN A 8 18.71 -9.68 -6.70
N ASP A 9 17.57 -9.89 -7.37
CA ASP A 9 16.89 -8.86 -8.16
C ASP A 9 15.48 -8.59 -7.65
N ALA A 10 15.04 -7.34 -7.79
CA ALA A 10 13.66 -6.98 -7.50
C ALA A 10 12.76 -7.47 -8.66
N GLU A 11 11.72 -8.22 -8.33
CA GLU A 11 10.83 -8.83 -9.31
C GLU A 11 9.53 -8.01 -9.46
N PRO A 12 9.11 -7.70 -10.70
CA PRO A 12 7.82 -7.07 -10.95
C PRO A 12 6.65 -7.99 -10.59
N PHE A 13 5.62 -7.44 -9.96
CA PHE A 13 4.43 -8.17 -9.55
C PHE A 13 3.19 -7.28 -9.47
N HIS A 14 2.03 -7.93 -9.40
CA HIS A 14 0.79 -7.31 -8.95
C HIS A 14 0.22 -8.08 -7.76
N ASP A 15 -0.65 -7.42 -6.99
CA ASP A 15 -1.50 -8.10 -6.02
C ASP A 15 -2.70 -7.26 -5.62
N ILE A 16 -3.48 -7.78 -4.68
CA ILE A 16 -4.57 -7.07 -4.04
C ILE A 16 -4.28 -6.98 -2.53
N LEU A 17 -4.41 -5.77 -1.98
CA LEU A 17 -4.45 -5.52 -0.55
C LEU A 17 -5.85 -5.80 -0.03
N ASP A 18 -5.93 -6.49 1.11
CA ASP A 18 -7.20 -6.75 1.76
C ASP A 18 -7.79 -5.45 2.33
N GLY A 19 -9.10 -5.26 2.12
CA GLY A 19 -9.85 -4.14 2.68
C GLY A 19 -10.05 -4.30 4.20
N TYR A 20 -10.61 -3.26 4.81
CA TYR A 20 -10.98 -3.18 6.23
C TYR A 20 -9.82 -3.15 7.24
N PHE A 21 -8.62 -3.54 6.85
CA PHE A 21 -7.39 -3.34 7.64
C PHE A 21 -6.77 -1.97 7.41
N THR A 22 -5.85 -1.58 8.29
CA THR A 22 -5.00 -0.41 8.02
C THR A 22 -4.13 -0.69 6.79
N LEU A 23 -3.79 0.35 6.02
CA LEU A 23 -2.90 0.23 4.87
C LEU A 23 -1.58 -0.43 5.26
N LYS A 24 -1.03 -0.05 6.42
CA LYS A 24 0.19 -0.65 7.00
C LYS A 24 0.02 -2.15 7.22
N GLU A 25 -1.10 -2.59 7.79
CA GLU A 25 -1.36 -4.00 8.05
C GLU A 25 -1.56 -4.80 6.76
N SER A 26 -2.34 -4.27 5.80
CA SER A 26 -2.51 -4.93 4.50
C SER A 26 -1.18 -5.07 3.76
N VAL A 27 -0.33 -4.04 3.82
CA VAL A 27 1.02 -4.10 3.24
C VAL A 27 1.91 -5.10 3.99
N ARG A 28 1.87 -5.15 5.33
CA ARG A 28 2.62 -6.14 6.12
C ARG A 28 2.23 -7.57 5.74
N GLN A 29 0.93 -7.83 5.58
CA GLN A 29 0.42 -9.13 5.14
C GLN A 29 0.86 -9.46 3.71
N LEU A 30 0.85 -8.49 2.79
CA LEU A 30 1.39 -8.66 1.44
C LEU A 30 2.88 -9.01 1.47
N MET A 31 3.68 -8.27 2.24
CA MET A 31 5.11 -8.52 2.38
C MET A 31 5.36 -9.94 2.89
N ALA A 32 4.61 -10.40 3.91
CA ALA A 32 4.70 -11.76 4.43
C ALA A 32 4.28 -12.83 3.40
N ARG A 33 3.17 -12.60 2.68
CA ARG A 33 2.63 -13.51 1.66
C ARG A 33 3.64 -13.76 0.54
N HIS A 34 4.37 -12.73 0.12
CA HIS A 34 5.39 -12.80 -0.93
C HIS A 34 6.82 -12.98 -0.40
N GLN A 35 7.00 -13.08 0.94
CA GLN A 35 8.31 -13.15 1.60
C GLN A 35 9.26 -12.05 1.15
N LEU A 36 8.74 -10.82 1.07
CA LEU A 36 9.48 -9.64 0.67
C LEU A 36 10.24 -9.04 1.84
N SER A 37 11.50 -8.68 1.61
CA SER A 37 12.29 -7.84 2.53
C SER A 37 12.17 -6.36 2.20
N TRP A 38 11.89 -6.05 0.94
CA TRP A 38 11.71 -4.71 0.41
C TRP A 38 10.71 -4.74 -0.73
N ALA A 39 9.94 -3.65 -0.88
CA ALA A 39 9.12 -3.44 -2.05
C ALA A 39 9.02 -1.95 -2.42
N TRP A 40 8.86 -1.68 -3.71
CA TRP A 40 8.31 -0.43 -4.20
C TRP A 40 6.95 -0.70 -4.83
N LEU A 41 5.92 -0.03 -4.33
CA LEU A 41 4.52 -0.29 -4.66
C LEU A 41 3.89 0.95 -5.27
N MET A 42 2.98 0.71 -6.21
CA MET A 42 2.09 1.69 -6.80
C MET A 42 0.66 1.29 -6.49
N LEU A 43 -0.06 2.18 -5.80
CA LEU A 43 -1.45 2.02 -5.45
C LEU A 43 -2.25 3.06 -6.23
N SER A 44 -3.32 2.63 -6.88
CA SER A 44 -4.17 3.49 -7.70
C SER A 44 -5.63 3.27 -7.31
N HIS A 45 -6.38 4.35 -7.18
CA HIS A 45 -7.82 4.30 -6.91
C HIS A 45 -8.20 3.41 -5.71
N ALA A 46 -7.54 3.59 -4.56
CA ALA A 46 -7.81 2.81 -3.36
C ALA A 46 -8.79 3.55 -2.43
N PRO A 47 -10.03 3.03 -2.24
CA PRO A 47 -10.97 3.60 -1.29
C PRO A 47 -10.42 3.49 0.12
N VAL A 48 -10.52 4.56 0.89
CA VAL A 48 -10.04 4.61 2.27
C VAL A 48 -11.12 5.11 3.21
N MET A 49 -10.97 4.77 4.49
CA MET A 49 -11.81 5.31 5.55
C MET A 49 -11.01 5.55 6.82
N GLU A 50 -11.38 6.60 7.52
CA GLU A 50 -10.96 6.86 8.90
C GLU A 50 -12.17 6.71 9.81
N ILE A 51 -12.00 5.97 10.93
CA ILE A 51 -13.05 5.80 11.93
C ILE A 51 -12.47 6.29 13.25
N ALA A 52 -12.90 7.48 13.69
CA ALA A 52 -12.32 8.11 14.87
C ALA A 52 -12.50 7.23 16.13
N GLY A 53 -11.40 7.01 16.85
CA GLY A 53 -11.38 6.22 18.08
C GLY A 53 -11.40 4.70 17.89
N LEU A 54 -11.31 4.20 16.64
CA LEU A 54 -11.16 2.78 16.38
C LEU A 54 -9.69 2.38 16.45
N ALA A 55 -9.33 1.44 17.31
CA ALA A 55 -7.96 0.92 17.39
C ALA A 55 -7.53 0.27 16.05
N PRO A 56 -6.24 0.27 15.67
CA PRO A 56 -5.77 -0.27 14.38
C PRO A 56 -6.10 -1.74 14.14
N ASP A 57 -6.13 -2.55 15.20
CA ASP A 57 -6.40 -3.99 15.19
C ASP A 57 -7.89 -4.33 15.43
N ALA A 58 -8.70 -3.34 15.80
CA ALA A 58 -10.12 -3.56 16.01
C ALA A 58 -10.83 -3.86 14.67
N PRO A 59 -11.85 -4.74 14.68
CA PRO A 59 -12.66 -5.00 13.51
C PRO A 59 -13.46 -3.76 13.10
N VAL A 60 -13.71 -3.60 11.80
CA VAL A 60 -14.54 -2.52 11.28
C VAL A 60 -15.98 -2.72 11.77
N PRO A 61 -16.61 -1.70 12.39
CA PRO A 61 -17.99 -1.81 12.84
C PRO A 61 -18.98 -2.03 11.69
N LEU A 62 -20.01 -2.84 11.94
CA LEU A 62 -21.09 -3.08 10.97
C LEU A 62 -21.90 -1.81 10.65
N HIS A 63 -21.97 -0.88 11.60
CA HIS A 63 -22.67 0.39 11.45
C HIS A 63 -21.68 1.55 11.55
N LEU A 64 -21.47 2.22 10.42
CA LEU A 64 -20.68 3.44 10.36
C LEU A 64 -21.43 4.57 11.08
N ARG A 65 -20.67 5.43 11.76
CA ARG A 65 -21.19 6.54 12.57
C ARG A 65 -20.79 7.86 11.95
N ASP A 66 -21.30 8.96 12.47
CA ASP A 66 -20.91 10.33 12.08
C ASP A 66 -19.41 10.64 12.34
N THR A 67 -18.68 9.71 12.96
CA THR A 67 -17.23 9.74 13.19
C THR A 67 -16.43 8.97 12.14
N THR A 68 -17.08 8.50 11.06
CA THR A 68 -16.45 7.83 9.93
C THR A 68 -16.31 8.83 8.77
N TYR A 69 -15.11 8.92 8.21
CA TYR A 69 -14.81 9.75 7.04
C TYR A 69 -14.37 8.85 5.89
N ALA A 70 -14.99 9.03 4.72
CA ALA A 70 -14.65 8.30 3.51
C ALA A 70 -13.72 9.11 2.61
N GLY A 71 -12.77 8.43 1.97
CA GLY A 71 -11.83 9.03 1.05
C GLY A 71 -11.41 8.08 -0.07
N LEU A 72 -10.58 8.61 -0.95
CA LEU A 72 -9.96 7.89 -2.06
C LEU A 72 -8.50 8.29 -2.13
N ILE A 73 -7.59 7.31 -2.16
CA ILE A 73 -6.25 7.52 -2.67
C ILE A 73 -6.36 7.39 -4.19
N ASP A 74 -6.21 8.50 -4.90
CA ASP A 74 -6.24 8.47 -6.36
C ASP A 74 -4.95 7.80 -6.89
N ALA A 75 -3.81 8.16 -6.28
CA ALA A 75 -2.49 7.71 -6.67
C ALA A 75 -1.53 7.69 -5.47
N MET A 76 -0.74 6.63 -5.28
CA MET A 76 0.29 6.61 -4.25
C MET A 76 1.45 5.70 -4.63
N THR A 77 2.67 6.18 -4.35
CA THR A 77 3.88 5.36 -4.40
C THR A 77 4.39 5.12 -2.99
N LEU A 78 4.77 3.88 -2.68
CA LEU A 78 5.28 3.48 -1.38
C LEU A 78 6.59 2.73 -1.55
N THR A 79 7.59 3.09 -0.76
CA THR A 79 8.73 2.23 -0.47
C THR A 79 8.48 1.55 0.86
N VAL A 80 8.60 0.23 0.89
CA VAL A 80 8.33 -0.61 2.04
C VAL A 80 9.58 -1.36 2.42
N VAL A 81 9.95 -1.30 3.71
CA VAL A 81 11.03 -2.10 4.28
C VAL A 81 10.46 -2.99 5.37
N ALA A 82 10.70 -4.28 5.27
CA ALA A 82 10.38 -5.21 6.35
C ALA A 82 11.52 -5.19 7.39
N SER A 83 11.16 -5.14 8.67
CA SER A 83 12.09 -5.24 9.80
C SER A 83 11.61 -6.31 10.79
N GLY A 84 12.55 -6.83 11.60
CA GLY A 84 12.28 -7.92 12.55
C GLY A 84 12.45 -9.32 11.95
N GLU A 85 12.47 -10.32 12.82
CA GLU A 85 12.56 -11.75 12.46
C GLU A 85 11.33 -12.50 12.98
N GLY A 86 10.88 -13.54 12.26
CA GLY A 86 9.78 -14.40 12.70
C GLY A 86 8.42 -13.69 12.73
N GLU A 87 7.66 -13.84 13.82
CA GLU A 87 6.32 -13.26 13.97
C GLU A 87 6.34 -11.74 14.23
N SER A 88 7.53 -11.16 14.47
CA SER A 88 7.74 -9.72 14.75
C SER A 88 7.93 -8.88 13.48
N HIS A 89 7.55 -9.40 12.32
CA HIS A 89 7.73 -8.72 11.03
C HIS A 89 6.92 -7.43 10.98
N GLU A 90 7.59 -6.29 11.13
CA GLU A 90 7.00 -4.98 10.91
C GLU A 90 7.27 -4.51 9.48
N ALA A 91 6.32 -3.76 8.92
CA ALA A 91 6.50 -3.07 7.65
C ALA A 91 6.59 -1.56 7.93
N HIS A 92 7.65 -0.93 7.46
CA HIS A 92 7.78 0.53 7.47
C HIS A 92 7.45 1.07 6.08
N LEU A 93 6.47 1.97 6.00
CA LEU A 93 6.00 2.55 4.76
C LEU A 93 6.47 4.00 4.69
N VAL A 94 7.12 4.36 3.59
CA VAL A 94 7.47 5.77 3.29
C VAL A 94 7.14 6.03 1.83
N GLY A 95 6.45 7.13 1.56
CA GLY A 95 6.06 7.43 0.20
C GLY A 95 5.39 8.78 0.04
N ALA A 96 4.72 8.93 -1.08
CA ALA A 96 3.91 10.10 -1.37
C ALA A 96 2.77 9.73 -2.32
N GLY A 97 1.68 10.46 -2.22
CA GLY A 97 0.51 10.24 -3.06
C GLY A 97 -0.46 11.41 -3.06
N ASP A 98 -1.48 11.29 -3.88
CA ASP A 98 -2.65 12.14 -3.88
C ASP A 98 -3.86 11.39 -3.34
N TRP A 99 -4.70 12.11 -2.62
CA TRP A 99 -5.90 11.58 -1.99
C TRP A 99 -6.92 12.67 -1.75
N ARG A 100 -8.18 12.28 -1.66
CA ARG A 100 -9.26 13.20 -1.38
C ARG A 100 -10.23 12.58 -0.39
N TRP A 101 -10.72 13.43 0.51
CA TRP A 101 -11.84 13.09 1.37
C TRP A 101 -13.13 13.44 0.64
N LEU A 102 -14.11 12.54 0.72
CA LEU A 102 -15.44 12.75 0.13
C LEU A 102 -16.31 13.61 1.04
N ASP A 103 -16.01 13.60 2.34
CA ASP A 103 -16.65 14.42 3.36
C ASP A 103 -15.87 15.73 3.57
N ALA A 104 -16.60 16.81 3.88
CA ALA A 104 -15.99 18.08 4.22
C ALA A 104 -15.32 17.98 5.62
N ARG A 105 -13.99 18.06 5.66
CA ARG A 105 -13.21 18.06 6.91
C ARG A 105 -12.06 19.04 6.87
N ALA A 106 -11.67 19.54 8.04
CA ALA A 106 -10.60 20.53 8.20
C ALA A 106 -9.21 19.90 8.04
N GLU A 107 -8.99 18.73 8.67
CA GLU A 107 -7.75 17.98 8.53
C GLU A 107 -7.81 17.16 7.24
N THR A 108 -6.84 17.32 6.34
CA THR A 108 -6.85 16.66 5.02
C THR A 108 -5.67 15.72 4.81
N SER A 109 -4.75 15.63 5.78
CA SER A 109 -3.70 14.60 5.78
C SER A 109 -4.30 13.20 5.81
N LEU A 110 -3.49 12.23 5.40
CA LEU A 110 -3.81 10.82 5.49
C LEU A 110 -3.21 10.27 6.79
N PRO A 111 -4.03 9.79 7.75
CA PRO A 111 -3.54 9.20 8.98
C PRO A 111 -2.62 8.00 8.73
N ALA A 112 -1.62 7.79 9.58
CA ALA A 112 -0.70 6.64 9.47
C ALA A 112 -1.43 5.29 9.63
N ASP A 113 -2.53 5.27 10.38
CA ASP A 113 -3.40 4.12 10.61
C ASP A 113 -4.63 4.10 9.69
N ILE A 114 -4.59 4.84 8.56
CA ILE A 114 -5.68 4.85 7.59
C ILE A 114 -6.07 3.44 7.16
N ARG A 115 -7.38 3.18 7.04
CA ARG A 115 -7.90 1.89 6.57
C ARG A 115 -8.25 1.92 5.11
N LEU A 116 -8.01 0.79 4.43
CA LEU A 116 -8.63 0.53 3.15
C LEU A 116 -10.12 0.24 3.39
N ALA A 117 -11.00 0.96 2.69
CA ALA A 117 -12.44 0.74 2.80
C ALA A 117 -12.88 -0.49 1.98
N GLU A 118 -12.16 -0.80 0.91
CA GLU A 118 -12.36 -1.96 0.04
C GLU A 118 -11.01 -2.56 -0.36
N PRO A 119 -10.96 -3.79 -0.87
CA PRO A 119 -9.74 -4.34 -1.45
C PRO A 119 -9.16 -3.43 -2.53
N ALA A 120 -7.85 -3.25 -2.53
CA ALA A 120 -7.17 -2.32 -3.43
C ALA A 120 -6.11 -3.03 -4.27
N TYR A 121 -6.16 -2.85 -5.58
CA TYR A 121 -5.17 -3.40 -6.51
C TYR A 121 -3.87 -2.60 -6.47
N LEU A 122 -2.74 -3.27 -6.62
CA LEU A 122 -1.43 -2.65 -6.75
C LEU A 122 -0.54 -3.37 -7.75
N THR A 123 0.47 -2.65 -8.21
CA THR A 123 1.64 -3.17 -8.92
C THR A 123 2.90 -2.74 -8.17
N GLY A 124 4.03 -3.40 -8.45
CA GLY A 124 5.28 -3.02 -7.83
C GLY A 124 6.45 -3.90 -8.19
N PHE A 125 7.59 -3.61 -7.56
CA PHE A 125 8.79 -4.42 -7.57
C PHE A 125 9.09 -4.89 -6.16
N GLY A 126 9.43 -6.17 -5.98
CA GLY A 126 9.70 -6.75 -4.67
C GLY A 126 10.99 -7.55 -4.64
N LEU A 127 11.77 -7.40 -3.57
CA LEU A 127 12.92 -8.27 -3.30
C LEU A 127 12.45 -9.45 -2.44
N SER A 128 12.41 -10.65 -3.03
CA SER A 128 12.01 -11.89 -2.36
C SER A 128 13.11 -12.93 -2.39
N ALA A 129 13.28 -13.68 -1.30
CA ALA A 129 14.14 -14.87 -1.27
C ALA A 129 13.61 -16.03 -2.14
N LYS A 130 12.36 -15.93 -2.63
CA LYS A 130 11.72 -16.94 -3.48
C LYS A 130 11.22 -16.31 -4.79
N PRO A 131 11.22 -17.06 -5.90
CA PRO A 131 10.61 -16.59 -7.13
C PRO A 131 9.13 -16.22 -6.91
N ASN A 132 8.71 -15.06 -7.41
CA ASN A 132 7.31 -14.65 -7.33
C ASN A 132 6.47 -15.47 -8.32
N ALA A 133 5.38 -16.08 -7.84
CA ALA A 133 4.48 -16.86 -8.68
C ALA A 133 3.54 -15.98 -9.53
N LYS A 134 3.33 -14.71 -9.15
CA LYS A 134 2.49 -13.72 -9.85
C LYS A 134 3.33 -12.66 -10.58
N ARG A 135 4.41 -13.09 -11.25
CA ARG A 135 5.25 -12.17 -12.03
C ARG A 135 4.47 -11.57 -13.18
N ILE A 136 4.65 -10.26 -13.36
CA ILE A 136 4.32 -9.53 -14.58
C ILE A 136 5.61 -9.02 -15.21
N THR A 137 5.55 -8.31 -16.33
CA THR A 137 6.73 -7.65 -16.88
C THR A 137 7.03 -6.34 -16.14
N ALA A 138 8.29 -5.88 -16.19
CA ALA A 138 8.63 -4.55 -15.69
C ALA A 138 7.91 -3.44 -16.47
N GLU A 139 7.66 -3.68 -17.77
CA GLU A 139 6.91 -2.78 -18.65
C GLU A 139 5.46 -2.61 -18.17
N GLU A 140 4.80 -3.68 -17.72
CA GLU A 140 3.46 -3.61 -17.14
C GLU A 140 3.42 -2.78 -15.84
N VAL A 141 4.41 -2.92 -14.95
CA VAL A 141 4.49 -2.07 -13.75
C VAL A 141 4.69 -0.61 -14.14
N LEU A 142 5.57 -0.34 -15.11
CA LEU A 142 5.94 1.00 -15.52
C LEU A 142 4.91 1.69 -16.43
N ALA A 143 3.95 0.94 -16.99
CA ALA A 143 2.92 1.49 -17.87
C ALA A 143 2.07 2.56 -17.18
N ASP A 144 1.85 2.42 -15.87
CA ASP A 144 1.03 3.36 -15.07
C ASP A 144 1.85 4.55 -14.54
N VAL A 145 3.19 4.46 -14.56
CA VAL A 145 4.08 5.50 -14.00
C VAL A 145 3.87 6.87 -14.67
N PRO A 146 3.78 7.02 -16.00
CA PRO A 146 3.56 8.32 -16.63
C PRO A 146 2.27 9.00 -16.16
N HIS A 147 1.19 8.23 -15.97
CA HIS A 147 -0.08 8.77 -15.47
C HIS A 147 0.07 9.24 -14.02
N LEU A 148 0.65 8.41 -13.16
CA LEU A 148 0.91 8.75 -11.76
C LEU A 148 1.84 9.95 -11.60
N LEU A 149 2.89 10.05 -12.42
CA LEU A 149 3.83 11.17 -12.39
C LEU A 149 3.25 12.47 -12.95
N SER A 150 2.27 12.38 -13.85
CA SER A 150 1.58 13.58 -14.35
C SER A 150 0.80 14.31 -13.25
N GLU A 151 0.46 13.60 -12.17
CA GLU A 151 -0.25 14.12 -10.99
C GLU A 151 0.70 14.39 -9.81
N ALA A 152 1.99 14.05 -9.95
CA ALA A 152 2.96 14.10 -8.86
C ALA A 152 3.18 15.50 -8.26
N SER A 153 2.83 16.58 -8.98
CA SER A 153 2.87 17.93 -8.41
C SER A 153 1.94 18.13 -7.21
N GLY A 154 0.89 17.30 -7.09
CA GLY A 154 -0.04 17.28 -5.97
C GLY A 154 0.33 16.31 -4.86
N PHE A 155 1.40 15.51 -5.04
CA PHE A 155 1.71 14.44 -4.09
C PHE A 155 2.13 15.01 -2.74
N ARG A 156 1.47 14.52 -1.70
CA ARG A 156 1.78 14.81 -0.30
C ARG A 156 2.54 13.63 0.31
N PRO A 157 3.49 13.88 1.20
CA PRO A 157 4.24 12.82 1.86
C PRO A 157 3.35 11.96 2.75
N PHE A 158 3.67 10.67 2.85
CA PHE A 158 3.00 9.71 3.70
C PHE A 158 4.03 8.77 4.38
N SER A 159 3.78 8.41 5.63
CA SER A 159 4.58 7.43 6.36
C SER A 159 3.75 6.68 7.40
N ALA A 160 4.00 5.38 7.57
CA ALA A 160 3.34 4.52 8.55
C ALA A 160 4.25 3.41 9.08
#